data_AF-A0A947RWP5-F1
#
_entry.id   AF-A0A947RWP5-F1
#
_cell.length_a   1.000
_cell.length_b   1.000
_cell.length_c   1.000
_cell.angle_alpha   90.00
_cell.angle_beta   90.00
_cell.angle_gamma   90.00
#
_symmetry.space_group_name_H-M   'P 1'
#
loop_
_entity.id
_entity.type
_entity.pdbx_description
1 polymer ?
#
loop_
_entity_poly.entity_id
_entity_poly.type
_entity_poly.pdbx_seq_one_letter_code
_entity_poly.pdbx_strand_id
1 'polypeptide(L)'
;SPNILAFEFWNELDAPQEWIKEMANYIRSINPHGQAITTSLGYPWSNNFDESTIWSLKEIDLVQRHLYGNMAEDIIEYVISTNRIFAEKYRKPLSVEEFGIDGGENDDKRDPKGKGVTLHNGIWAASLSGSFSGAMGWWWDTYMRKNDLYFNYRSFRDFIEGVDWNSKKVVFAETSPVMQKIPEGEEITYSDATIFGKEIWGDMTYSEFTVEKNGDLSGGVLNHYLHGSSKKKIRVEPVIHTDYPVDGKFIIYVGIVSQGAHLVVTVDGEEVLSKDFKAGPPGEGPWKNSFQRDDIENGKKIKIYQCYYGTAEEIKIPKGRHTIKISNTGKDWIGLKRIVLTDHKGSDVANARMAGLIVGKDMLFWIQDKAYNWQNVVKEEAELMPIKNTYFHLSDIEDGGYAIQWWDTFKGEVISRGKTEAVNGKLTVEVPDFSKDIACRIKKGEES
;
A
#
# COMPACT_ATOMS: atom_id res chain seq x y z
N SER A 1 -15.42 32.01 0.18
CA SER A 1 -14.29 32.24 1.12
C SER A 1 -13.03 31.68 0.49
N PRO A 2 -11.89 32.40 0.51
CA PRO A 2 -10.60 31.84 0.05
C PRO A 2 -10.08 30.72 0.96
N ASN A 3 -10.67 30.53 2.15
CA ASN A 3 -10.28 29.49 3.10
C ASN A 3 -11.03 28.16 2.89
N ILE A 4 -11.79 28.02 1.79
CA ILE A 4 -12.44 26.76 1.43
C ILE A 4 -11.63 26.14 0.30
N LEU A 5 -11.12 24.93 0.54
CA LEU A 5 -10.38 24.14 -0.44
C LEU A 5 -11.34 23.45 -1.42
N ALA A 6 -12.31 22.70 -0.87
CA ALA A 6 -13.22 21.86 -1.62
C ALA A 6 -14.63 21.83 -1.01
N PHE A 7 -15.60 21.43 -1.83
CA PHE A 7 -16.93 20.99 -1.40
C PHE A 7 -16.96 19.46 -1.44
N GLU A 8 -16.94 18.84 -0.26
CA GLU A 8 -17.20 17.42 -0.09
C GLU A 8 -18.70 17.19 0.12
N PHE A 9 -19.33 16.34 -0.71
CA PHE A 9 -20.78 16.12 -0.61
C PHE A 9 -21.20 15.31 0.60
N TRP A 10 -20.47 14.24 0.88
CA TRP A 10 -20.77 13.30 1.94
C TRP A 10 -19.50 12.82 2.60
N ASN A 11 -19.63 12.51 3.89
CA ASN A 11 -18.69 11.67 4.62
C ASN A 11 -19.16 10.21 4.55
N GLU A 12 -18.31 9.31 4.06
CA GLU A 12 -18.52 7.85 4.11
C GLU A 12 -19.89 7.37 3.57
N LEU A 13 -20.37 7.95 2.47
CA LEU A 13 -21.61 7.54 1.82
C LEU A 13 -21.41 7.19 0.34
N ASP A 14 -21.86 6.00 -0.03
CA ASP A 14 -21.93 5.54 -1.43
C ASP A 14 -23.16 6.13 -2.14
N ALA A 15 -23.16 7.45 -2.35
CA ALA A 15 -24.24 8.12 -3.05
C ALA A 15 -24.33 7.65 -4.52
N PRO A 16 -25.55 7.54 -5.11
CA PRO A 16 -25.69 7.17 -6.51
C PRO A 16 -24.95 8.11 -7.46
N GLN A 17 -24.27 7.55 -8.47
CA GLN A 17 -23.48 8.30 -9.45
C GLN A 17 -24.25 9.48 -10.08
N GLU A 18 -25.52 9.28 -10.42
CA GLU A 18 -26.35 10.33 -11.03
C GLU A 18 -26.63 11.50 -10.08
N TRP A 19 -26.78 11.22 -8.77
CA TRP A 19 -26.94 12.27 -7.76
C TRP A 19 -25.65 13.07 -7.61
N ILE A 20 -24.49 12.39 -7.56
CA ILE A 20 -23.18 13.06 -7.49
C ILE A 20 -22.97 13.99 -8.68
N LYS A 21 -23.30 13.52 -9.91
CA LYS A 21 -23.22 14.35 -11.13
C LYS A 21 -24.15 15.55 -11.08
N GLU A 22 -25.41 15.36 -10.66
CA GLU A 22 -26.38 16.45 -10.54
C GLU A 22 -25.88 17.53 -9.58
N MET A 23 -25.44 17.13 -8.38
CA MET A 23 -25.00 18.05 -7.35
C MET A 23 -23.69 18.74 -7.69
N ALA A 24 -22.73 18.04 -8.32
CA ALA A 24 -21.50 18.65 -8.81
C ALA A 24 -21.77 19.71 -9.88
N ASN A 25 -22.65 19.44 -10.84
CA ASN A 25 -23.05 20.44 -11.83
C ASN A 25 -23.78 21.63 -11.20
N TYR A 26 -24.65 21.38 -10.22
CA TYR A 26 -25.32 22.43 -9.48
C TYR A 26 -24.33 23.33 -8.72
N ILE A 27 -23.43 22.75 -7.93
CA ILE A 27 -22.38 23.50 -7.23
C ILE A 27 -21.52 24.29 -8.22
N ARG A 28 -21.11 23.70 -9.35
CA ARG A 28 -20.38 24.44 -10.40
C ARG A 28 -21.14 25.65 -10.91
N SER A 29 -22.47 25.57 -11.05
CA SER A 29 -23.30 26.68 -11.55
C SER A 29 -23.41 27.85 -10.57
N ILE A 30 -23.24 27.61 -9.27
CA ILE A 30 -23.36 28.62 -8.22
C ILE A 30 -22.03 28.94 -7.53
N ASN A 31 -20.95 28.27 -7.89
CA ASN A 31 -19.62 28.46 -7.31
C ASN A 31 -18.71 29.29 -8.24
N PRO A 32 -18.63 30.62 -8.05
CA PRO A 32 -17.82 31.50 -8.90
C PRO A 32 -16.31 31.42 -8.61
N HIS A 33 -15.88 30.70 -7.57
CA HIS A 33 -14.51 30.73 -7.05
C HIS A 33 -13.69 29.48 -7.37
N GLY A 34 -14.28 28.49 -8.05
CA GLY A 34 -13.54 27.35 -8.60
C GLY A 34 -12.97 26.38 -7.56
N GLN A 35 -13.42 26.39 -6.30
CA GLN A 35 -13.09 25.34 -5.33
C GLN A 35 -13.36 23.96 -5.92
N ALA A 36 -12.56 23.00 -5.48
CA ALA A 36 -12.70 21.63 -5.90
C ALA A 36 -14.04 21.03 -5.42
N ILE A 37 -14.54 20.04 -6.15
CA ILE A 37 -15.73 19.27 -5.81
C ILE A 37 -15.32 17.81 -5.63
N THR A 38 -15.77 17.20 -4.55
CA THR A 38 -15.42 15.84 -4.17
C THR A 38 -16.52 15.22 -3.31
N THR A 39 -16.34 13.96 -2.92
CA THR A 39 -17.12 13.22 -1.93
C THR A 39 -16.18 12.19 -1.31
N SER A 40 -16.44 11.71 -0.10
CA SER A 40 -15.89 10.44 0.35
C SER A 40 -16.93 9.33 0.22
N LEU A 41 -16.45 8.09 0.28
CA LEU A 41 -17.22 6.88 0.02
C LEU A 41 -17.32 6.05 1.30
N GLY A 42 -18.44 5.35 1.47
CA GLY A 42 -18.58 4.37 2.55
C GLY A 42 -17.72 3.14 2.29
N TYR A 43 -17.35 2.89 1.02
CA TYR A 43 -16.48 1.78 0.66
C TYR A 43 -15.06 1.97 1.22
N PRO A 44 -14.42 0.91 1.76
CA PRO A 44 -14.87 -0.48 1.78
C PRO A 44 -15.69 -0.91 3.01
N TRP A 45 -16.11 0.03 3.87
CA TRP A 45 -16.96 -0.26 5.03
C TRP A 45 -18.39 -0.62 4.65
N SER A 46 -18.87 -0.09 3.52
CA SER A 46 -20.10 -0.50 2.85
C SER A 46 -19.87 -1.67 1.89
N ASN A 47 -20.89 -2.51 1.71
CA ASN A 47 -20.81 -3.67 0.83
C ASN A 47 -21.16 -3.32 -0.63
N ASN A 48 -20.38 -3.86 -1.59
CA ASN A 48 -20.68 -3.89 -3.02
C ASN A 48 -20.84 -2.51 -3.69
N PHE A 49 -19.81 -1.66 -3.60
CA PHE A 49 -19.76 -0.41 -4.37
C PHE A 49 -18.54 -0.37 -5.29
N ASP A 50 -18.76 0.01 -6.56
CA ASP A 50 -17.68 0.23 -7.52
C ASP A 50 -17.29 1.72 -7.49
N GLU A 51 -16.28 2.03 -6.68
CA GLU A 51 -15.75 3.39 -6.51
C GLU A 51 -15.25 4.02 -7.82
N SER A 52 -14.88 3.20 -8.82
CA SER A 52 -14.37 3.72 -10.09
C SER A 52 -15.44 4.51 -10.86
N THR A 53 -16.72 4.22 -10.61
CA THR A 53 -17.85 4.96 -11.19
C THR A 53 -17.94 6.41 -10.70
N ILE A 54 -17.42 6.70 -9.50
CA ILE A 54 -17.37 8.04 -8.92
C ILE A 54 -16.06 8.73 -9.29
N TRP A 55 -14.93 8.09 -9.04
CA TRP A 55 -13.62 8.69 -9.28
C TRP A 55 -13.33 8.98 -10.75
N SER A 56 -14.02 8.30 -11.69
CA SER A 56 -13.92 8.58 -13.12
C SER A 56 -14.81 9.75 -13.61
N LEU A 57 -15.71 10.28 -12.77
CA LEU A 57 -16.57 11.40 -13.16
C LEU A 57 -15.74 12.66 -13.42
N LYS A 58 -15.94 13.32 -14.57
CA LYS A 58 -15.26 14.59 -14.87
C LYS A 58 -15.67 15.72 -13.92
N GLU A 59 -16.81 15.57 -13.27
CA GLU A 59 -17.37 16.53 -12.31
C GLU A 59 -16.75 16.45 -10.92
N ILE A 60 -16.06 15.35 -10.60
CA ILE A 60 -15.28 15.18 -9.36
C ILE A 60 -13.83 15.55 -9.63
N ASP A 61 -13.33 16.56 -8.92
CA ASP A 61 -11.99 17.12 -9.14
C ASP A 61 -10.92 16.40 -8.33
N LEU A 62 -11.26 15.92 -7.12
CA LEU A 62 -10.34 15.29 -6.18
C LEU A 62 -10.77 13.86 -5.91
N VAL A 63 -9.78 13.02 -5.68
CA VAL A 63 -9.99 11.65 -5.19
C VAL A 63 -9.69 11.64 -3.70
N GLN A 64 -10.65 11.24 -2.88
CA GLN A 64 -10.49 11.15 -1.43
C GLN A 64 -10.39 9.69 -0.99
N ARG A 65 -9.61 9.45 0.07
CA ARG A 65 -9.46 8.13 0.68
C ARG A 65 -9.53 8.23 2.21
N HIS A 66 -10.30 7.32 2.80
CA HIS A 66 -10.32 7.06 4.24
C HIS A 66 -9.55 5.77 4.48
N LEU A 67 -8.44 5.87 5.22
CA LEU A 67 -7.45 4.79 5.36
C LEU A 67 -7.17 4.52 6.85
N TYR A 68 -7.66 3.41 7.37
CA TYR A 68 -7.52 3.05 8.77
C TYR A 68 -6.74 1.75 8.97
N GLY A 69 -6.04 1.63 10.10
CA GLY A 69 -5.17 0.50 10.42
C GLY A 69 -5.87 -0.86 10.49
N ASN A 70 -7.19 -0.90 10.72
CA ASN A 70 -7.98 -2.12 10.64
C ASN A 70 -8.23 -2.62 9.20
N MET A 71 -7.82 -1.86 8.16
CA MET A 71 -7.89 -2.28 6.75
C MET A 71 -6.69 -3.11 6.32
N ALA A 72 -5.53 -2.95 6.97
CA ALA A 72 -4.32 -3.65 6.61
C ALA A 72 -3.37 -3.83 7.80
N GLU A 73 -2.81 -5.04 7.94
CA GLU A 73 -1.73 -5.34 8.90
C GLU A 73 -0.59 -4.31 8.84
N ASP A 74 -0.19 -3.94 7.62
CA ASP A 74 0.70 -2.82 7.34
C ASP A 74 -0.06 -1.72 6.60
N ILE A 75 -0.61 -0.79 7.38
CA ILE A 75 -1.36 0.37 6.85
C ILE A 75 -0.49 1.34 6.07
N ILE A 76 0.81 1.41 6.37
CA ILE A 76 1.72 2.36 5.70
C ILE A 76 2.01 1.88 4.28
N GLU A 77 2.22 0.58 4.08
CA GLU A 77 2.33 0.01 2.74
C GLU A 77 1.04 0.19 1.94
N TYR A 78 -0.10 0.02 2.60
CA TYR A 78 -1.40 0.21 1.97
C TYR A 78 -1.61 1.65 1.51
N VAL A 79 -1.20 2.66 2.29
CA VAL A 79 -1.20 4.07 1.88
C VAL A 79 -0.34 4.27 0.64
N ILE A 80 0.93 3.85 0.68
CA ILE A 80 1.89 4.08 -0.42
C ILE A 80 1.40 3.45 -1.73
N SER A 81 1.07 2.15 -1.68
CA SER A 81 0.66 1.38 -2.85
C SER A 81 -0.64 1.91 -3.46
N THR A 82 -1.67 2.16 -2.63
CA THR A 82 -2.97 2.57 -3.16
C THR A 82 -3.00 4.02 -3.63
N ASN A 83 -2.23 4.93 -3.01
CA ASN A 83 -2.09 6.29 -3.51
C ASN A 83 -1.44 6.31 -4.90
N ARG A 84 -0.35 5.55 -5.10
CA ARG A 84 0.31 5.45 -6.40
C ARG A 84 -0.65 4.96 -7.48
N ILE A 85 -1.40 3.90 -7.20
CA ILE A 85 -2.32 3.34 -8.18
C ILE A 85 -3.45 4.32 -8.50
N PHE A 86 -4.01 4.99 -7.50
CA PHE A 86 -5.10 5.95 -7.73
C PHE A 86 -4.62 7.18 -8.48
N ALA A 87 -3.43 7.69 -8.15
CA ALA A 87 -2.80 8.78 -8.87
C ALA A 87 -2.57 8.44 -10.35
N GLU A 88 -2.06 7.24 -10.65
CA GLU A 88 -1.82 6.77 -12.02
C GLU A 88 -3.13 6.50 -12.79
N LYS A 89 -4.11 5.87 -12.13
CA LYS A 89 -5.40 5.46 -12.71
C LYS A 89 -6.29 6.66 -13.02
N TYR A 90 -6.53 7.53 -12.05
CA TYR A 90 -7.50 8.62 -12.18
C TYR A 90 -6.87 9.91 -12.69
N ARG A 91 -5.56 10.10 -12.49
CA ARG A 91 -4.82 11.30 -12.91
C ARG A 91 -5.47 12.60 -12.42
N LYS A 92 -5.97 12.55 -11.19
CA LYS A 92 -6.55 13.66 -10.43
C LYS A 92 -5.76 13.85 -9.14
N PRO A 93 -5.74 15.07 -8.56
CA PRO A 93 -5.19 15.24 -7.23
C PRO A 93 -5.90 14.31 -6.24
N LEU A 94 -5.12 13.65 -5.39
CA LEU A 94 -5.59 12.69 -4.39
C LEU A 94 -5.28 13.17 -2.99
N SER A 95 -6.15 12.84 -2.03
CA SER A 95 -6.00 13.18 -0.61
C SER A 95 -6.38 12.00 0.28
N VAL A 96 -5.65 11.83 1.39
CA VAL A 96 -6.02 10.91 2.49
C VAL A 96 -6.65 11.75 3.60
N GLU A 97 -7.98 11.84 3.61
CA GLU A 97 -8.74 12.82 4.41
C GLU A 97 -9.29 12.27 5.73
N GLU A 98 -9.27 10.94 5.88
CA GLU A 98 -9.39 10.32 7.18
C GLU A 98 -8.33 9.24 7.34
N PHE A 99 -7.65 9.27 8.48
CA PHE A 99 -6.58 8.35 8.79
C PHE A 99 -6.49 8.12 10.30
N GLY A 100 -6.18 6.88 10.69
CA GLY A 100 -6.02 6.50 12.09
C GLY A 100 -5.65 5.03 12.25
N ILE A 101 -5.40 4.62 13.49
CA ILE A 101 -5.16 3.21 13.80
C ILE A 101 -6.44 2.39 13.63
N ASP A 102 -7.60 3.00 13.94
CA ASP A 102 -8.92 2.40 13.80
C ASP A 102 -9.98 3.48 13.50
N GLY A 103 -10.90 3.21 12.58
CA GLY A 103 -11.98 4.15 12.22
C GLY A 103 -13.18 4.11 13.18
N GLY A 104 -13.39 3.01 13.91
CA GLY A 104 -14.49 2.84 14.85
C GLY A 104 -14.14 3.14 16.30
N GLU A 105 -12.84 3.23 16.64
CA GLU A 105 -12.37 3.47 18.00
C GLU A 105 -11.23 4.48 18.05
N ASN A 106 -11.27 5.34 19.07
CA ASN A 106 -10.22 6.33 19.31
C ASN A 106 -8.82 5.70 19.40
N ASP A 107 -7.84 6.33 18.76
CA ASP A 107 -6.44 5.88 18.74
C ASP A 107 -5.82 5.71 20.14
N ASP A 108 -6.28 6.43 21.17
CA ASP A 108 -5.86 6.25 22.58
C ASP A 108 -6.01 4.79 23.06
N LYS A 109 -6.92 4.00 22.46
CA LYS A 109 -7.11 2.58 22.80
C LYS A 109 -5.92 1.72 22.40
N ARG A 110 -5.25 2.08 21.30
CA ARG A 110 -4.14 1.34 20.70
C ARG A 110 -2.79 2.03 20.96
N ASP A 111 -2.81 3.35 21.18
CA ASP A 111 -1.69 4.18 21.61
C ASP A 111 -1.99 5.01 22.86
N PRO A 112 -2.17 4.36 24.03
CA PRO A 112 -2.52 5.04 25.28
C PRO A 112 -1.40 5.95 25.80
N LYS A 113 -0.18 5.82 25.27
CA LYS A 113 0.97 6.67 25.61
C LYS A 113 1.09 7.89 24.68
N GLY A 114 0.23 8.00 23.67
CA GLY A 114 0.24 9.12 22.74
C GLY A 114 1.54 9.24 21.96
N LYS A 115 2.18 8.13 21.56
CA LYS A 115 3.45 8.18 20.80
C LYS A 115 3.25 8.75 19.39
N GLY A 116 2.06 8.60 18.80
CA GLY A 116 1.71 9.19 17.51
C GLY A 116 2.38 8.52 16.31
N VAL A 117 2.83 7.27 16.44
CA VAL A 117 3.66 6.56 15.43
C VAL A 117 2.91 6.38 14.11
N THR A 118 1.67 5.91 14.16
CA THR A 118 0.84 5.73 12.96
C THR A 118 0.59 7.06 12.26
N LEU A 119 0.21 8.10 13.00
CA LEU A 119 -0.01 9.45 12.46
C LEU A 119 1.24 9.98 11.76
N HIS A 120 2.41 9.89 12.41
CA HIS A 120 3.68 10.31 11.85
C HIS A 120 3.94 9.62 10.51
N ASN A 121 3.96 8.29 10.51
CA ASN A 121 4.23 7.49 9.32
C ASN A 121 3.21 7.75 8.21
N GLY A 122 1.93 7.92 8.55
CA GLY A 122 0.86 8.20 7.59
C GLY A 122 1.02 9.56 6.89
N ILE A 123 1.44 10.61 7.62
CA ILE A 123 1.69 11.94 7.04
C ILE A 123 2.77 11.86 5.96
N TRP A 124 3.91 11.24 6.28
CA TRP A 124 5.03 11.09 5.34
C TRP A 124 4.68 10.16 4.16
N ALA A 125 4.10 9.00 4.46
CA ALA A 125 3.68 8.02 3.47
C ALA A 125 2.70 8.61 2.47
N ALA A 126 1.64 9.26 2.93
CA ALA A 126 0.63 9.84 2.04
C ALA A 126 1.25 10.91 1.13
N SER A 127 1.96 11.87 1.72
CA SER A 127 2.47 13.03 1.01
C SER A 127 3.51 12.67 -0.07
N LEU A 128 4.35 11.67 0.18
CA LEU A 128 5.40 11.24 -0.77
C LEU A 128 5.00 10.03 -1.63
N SER A 129 3.72 9.66 -1.62
CA SER A 129 3.13 8.66 -2.52
C SER A 129 2.03 9.23 -3.42
N GLY A 130 2.01 10.56 -3.60
CA GLY A 130 1.17 11.23 -4.60
C GLY A 130 -0.07 11.91 -4.05
N SER A 131 -0.31 11.86 -2.73
CA SER A 131 -1.31 12.71 -2.08
C SER A 131 -0.84 14.17 -2.09
N PHE A 132 -1.74 15.12 -2.39
CA PHE A 132 -1.42 16.55 -2.30
C PHE A 132 -1.42 17.07 -0.85
N SER A 133 -1.83 16.22 0.11
CA SER A 133 -1.76 16.47 1.55
C SER A 133 -1.07 15.32 2.28
N GLY A 134 -0.63 15.57 3.51
CA GLY A 134 -0.42 14.47 4.47
C GLY A 134 -1.72 13.79 4.85
N ALA A 135 -1.62 12.61 5.45
CA ALA A 135 -2.77 11.92 6.02
C ALA A 135 -3.41 12.77 7.13
N MET A 136 -4.73 12.97 7.03
CA MET A 136 -5.50 13.76 8.00
C MET A 136 -5.99 12.86 9.14
N GLY A 137 -5.47 13.07 10.35
CA GLY A 137 -5.82 12.24 11.50
C GLY A 137 -7.27 12.45 11.95
N TRP A 138 -8.07 11.39 11.94
CA TRP A 138 -9.50 11.44 12.29
C TRP A 138 -9.73 11.87 13.74
N TRP A 139 -8.94 11.31 14.66
CA TRP A 139 -9.02 11.57 16.10
C TRP A 139 -8.30 12.88 16.51
N TRP A 140 -8.45 13.94 15.73
CA TRP A 140 -7.73 15.20 15.91
C TRP A 140 -8.06 15.89 17.24
N ASP A 141 -9.32 15.83 17.67
CA ASP A 141 -9.85 16.55 18.83
C ASP A 141 -9.55 15.83 20.16
N THR A 142 -9.56 14.50 20.12
CA THR A 142 -9.58 13.64 21.29
C THR A 142 -8.28 12.90 21.53
N TYR A 143 -7.54 12.57 20.47
CA TYR A 143 -6.23 11.93 20.55
C TYR A 143 -5.08 12.92 20.27
N MET A 144 -5.09 13.57 19.11
CA MET A 144 -3.95 14.39 18.68
C MET A 144 -3.79 15.64 19.51
N ARG A 145 -4.88 16.37 19.76
CA ARG A 145 -4.86 17.57 20.60
C ARG A 145 -4.49 17.26 22.04
N LYS A 146 -4.98 16.14 22.58
CA LYS A 146 -4.68 15.69 23.95
C LYS A 146 -3.19 15.35 24.12
N ASN A 147 -2.58 14.73 23.11
CA ASN A 147 -1.20 14.25 23.15
C ASN A 147 -0.19 15.21 22.48
N ASP A 148 -0.60 16.44 22.12
CA ASP A 148 0.23 17.48 21.48
C ASP A 148 0.92 17.01 20.17
N LEU A 149 0.21 16.24 19.34
CA LEU A 149 0.79 15.57 18.17
C LEU A 149 0.84 16.42 16.89
N TYR A 150 0.41 17.68 16.93
CA TYR A 150 0.40 18.56 15.75
C TYR A 150 1.79 18.90 15.22
N PHE A 151 2.85 18.68 16.01
CA PHE A 151 4.22 18.87 15.54
C PHE A 151 4.53 18.02 14.31
N ASN A 152 3.89 16.86 14.11
CA ASN A 152 4.13 16.01 12.94
C ASN A 152 3.84 16.75 11.62
N TYR A 153 2.76 17.56 11.56
CA TYR A 153 2.45 18.38 10.39
C TYR A 153 3.44 19.54 10.23
N ARG A 154 3.91 20.12 11.34
CA ARG A 154 4.91 21.18 11.32
C ARG A 154 6.23 20.66 10.74
N SER A 155 6.71 19.52 11.23
CA SER A 155 7.97 18.92 10.79
C SER A 155 7.94 18.53 9.32
N PHE A 156 6.81 18.00 8.84
CA PHE A 156 6.64 17.73 7.41
C PHE A 156 6.59 19.01 6.57
N ARG A 157 5.86 20.06 7.02
CA ARG A 157 5.83 21.37 6.37
C ARG A 157 7.24 21.92 6.19
N ASP A 158 8.08 21.83 7.22
CA ASP A 158 9.45 22.36 7.20
C ASP A 158 10.33 21.63 6.18
N PHE A 159 10.15 20.31 6.04
CA PHE A 159 10.84 19.52 5.02
C PHE A 159 10.47 19.95 3.58
N ILE A 160 9.19 20.22 3.32
CA ILE A 160 8.70 20.59 1.98
C ILE A 160 8.75 22.10 1.70
N GLU A 161 9.30 22.90 2.62
CA GLU A 161 9.36 24.35 2.46
C GLU A 161 10.16 24.74 1.20
N GLY A 162 9.58 25.62 0.38
CA GLY A 162 10.21 26.10 -0.86
C GLY A 162 10.26 25.07 -2.00
N VAL A 163 9.56 23.94 -1.90
CA VAL A 163 9.35 23.03 -3.04
C VAL A 163 8.34 23.66 -4.01
N ASP A 164 8.65 23.63 -5.31
CA ASP A 164 7.76 24.18 -6.36
C ASP A 164 6.67 23.17 -6.77
N TRP A 165 5.64 23.07 -5.94
CA TRP A 165 4.47 22.23 -6.19
C TRP A 165 3.62 22.68 -7.40
N ASN A 166 3.85 23.89 -7.92
CA ASN A 166 3.23 24.34 -9.18
C ASN A 166 3.97 23.83 -10.42
N SER A 167 5.10 23.14 -10.23
CA SER A 167 5.80 22.50 -11.33
C SER A 167 4.89 21.48 -12.01
N LYS A 168 4.85 21.49 -13.35
CA LYS A 168 4.05 20.54 -14.15
C LYS A 168 4.59 19.10 -14.10
N LYS A 169 5.56 18.80 -13.22
CA LYS A 169 6.26 17.53 -13.11
C LYS A 169 6.25 17.09 -11.65
N VAL A 170 5.17 16.43 -11.26
CA VAL A 170 5.13 15.60 -10.05
C VAL A 170 5.09 14.15 -10.53
N VAL A 171 6.19 13.43 -10.33
CA VAL A 171 6.31 12.02 -10.78
C VAL A 171 6.88 11.17 -9.67
N PHE A 172 6.51 9.89 -9.64
CA PHE A 172 7.13 8.91 -8.77
C PHE A 172 8.58 8.72 -9.16
N ALA A 173 9.48 8.69 -8.17
CA ALA A 173 10.88 8.41 -8.41
C ALA A 173 11.08 6.91 -8.65
N GLU A 174 11.84 6.55 -9.69
CA GLU A 174 12.25 5.17 -9.95
C GLU A 174 13.48 4.83 -9.12
N THR A 175 13.29 3.97 -8.11
CA THR A 175 14.30 3.66 -7.11
C THR A 175 14.52 2.18 -6.92
N SER A 176 15.75 1.78 -6.55
CA SER A 176 15.93 0.47 -5.90
C SER A 176 15.30 0.46 -4.50
N PRO A 177 15.07 -0.72 -3.90
CA PRO A 177 14.93 -0.82 -2.45
C PRO A 177 16.12 -0.19 -1.71
N VAL A 178 15.95 0.05 -0.41
CA VAL A 178 17.06 0.42 0.46
C VAL A 178 17.95 -0.80 0.63
N MET A 179 19.12 -0.75 0.02
CA MET A 179 20.13 -1.80 0.05
C MET A 179 20.99 -1.67 1.30
N GLN A 180 21.47 -2.79 1.80
CA GLN A 180 22.40 -2.90 2.90
C GLN A 180 23.74 -3.44 2.40
N LYS A 181 24.83 -2.77 2.77
CA LYS A 181 26.18 -3.23 2.42
C LYS A 181 26.51 -4.50 3.21
N ILE A 182 26.86 -5.55 2.47
CA ILE A 182 27.37 -6.79 3.05
C ILE A 182 28.85 -6.59 3.42
N PRO A 183 29.27 -6.94 4.65
CA PRO A 183 30.68 -6.91 5.03
C PRO A 183 31.55 -7.75 4.10
N GLU A 184 32.79 -7.31 3.89
CA GLU A 184 33.73 -8.03 3.04
C GLU A 184 33.95 -9.47 3.58
N GLY A 185 33.73 -10.46 2.71
CA GLY A 185 33.87 -11.88 3.04
C GLY A 185 32.60 -12.56 3.58
N GLU A 186 31.50 -11.83 3.79
CA GLU A 186 30.19 -12.41 4.11
C GLU A 186 29.40 -12.74 2.84
N GLU A 187 28.64 -13.83 2.88
CA GLU A 187 27.70 -14.20 1.81
C GLU A 187 26.30 -13.64 2.10
N ILE A 188 25.55 -13.33 1.04
CA ILE A 188 24.15 -12.93 1.17
C ILE A 188 23.36 -14.14 1.68
N THR A 189 22.65 -13.95 2.79
CA THR A 189 21.67 -14.89 3.30
C THR A 189 20.28 -14.49 2.84
N TYR A 190 19.37 -15.44 2.73
CA TYR A 190 18.02 -15.20 2.23
C TYR A 190 16.96 -15.55 3.28
N SER A 191 15.85 -14.82 3.25
CA SER A 191 14.69 -15.04 4.11
C SER A 191 13.40 -14.92 3.32
N ASP A 192 12.31 -15.45 3.89
CA ASP A 192 11.02 -15.51 3.21
C ASP A 192 10.36 -14.13 3.05
N ALA A 193 9.81 -13.87 1.87
CA ALA A 193 8.82 -12.82 1.66
C ALA A 193 7.41 -13.39 1.88
N THR A 194 6.54 -12.66 2.60
CA THR A 194 5.16 -13.08 2.85
C THR A 194 4.19 -12.00 2.41
N ILE A 195 3.24 -12.37 1.56
CA ILE A 195 2.17 -11.52 1.05
C ILE A 195 0.85 -11.99 1.65
N PHE A 196 0.13 -11.13 2.34
CA PHE A 196 -1.16 -11.47 2.94
C PHE A 196 -2.32 -11.07 2.04
N GLY A 197 -3.29 -11.98 1.88
CA GLY A 197 -4.54 -11.67 1.18
C GLY A 197 -5.44 -10.78 2.04
N LYS A 198 -6.06 -9.78 1.44
CA LYS A 198 -7.01 -8.85 2.10
C LYS A 198 -8.45 -9.29 1.86
N GLU A 199 -9.26 -9.29 2.91
CA GLU A 199 -10.68 -9.66 2.84
C GLU A 199 -11.51 -8.52 2.22
N ILE A 200 -11.40 -8.35 0.91
CA ILE A 200 -12.12 -7.31 0.15
C ILE A 200 -13.12 -8.01 -0.77
N TRP A 201 -14.39 -7.92 -0.41
CA TRP A 201 -15.47 -8.44 -1.26
C TRP A 201 -15.83 -7.43 -2.35
N GLY A 202 -16.08 -7.91 -3.57
CA GLY A 202 -16.51 -7.09 -4.69
C GLY A 202 -15.47 -7.00 -5.80
N ASP A 203 -15.66 -6.02 -6.68
CA ASP A 203 -14.79 -5.80 -7.84
C ASP A 203 -13.45 -5.19 -7.37
N MET A 204 -12.35 -5.74 -7.89
CA MET A 204 -11.00 -5.31 -7.59
C MET A 204 -10.26 -5.16 -8.91
N THR A 205 -9.62 -4.01 -9.11
CA THR A 205 -8.88 -3.77 -10.35
C THR A 205 -7.42 -4.24 -10.30
N TYR A 206 -6.93 -4.72 -9.17
CA TYR A 206 -5.55 -5.19 -9.02
C TYR A 206 -5.42 -6.64 -9.50
N SER A 207 -4.79 -6.86 -10.64
CA SER A 207 -4.54 -8.20 -11.20
C SER A 207 -3.07 -8.49 -11.48
N GLU A 208 -2.23 -7.46 -11.56
CA GLU A 208 -0.81 -7.57 -11.88
C GLU A 208 0.00 -7.06 -10.69
N PHE A 209 0.93 -7.87 -10.21
CA PHE A 209 1.72 -7.58 -9.03
C PHE A 209 3.19 -7.88 -9.26
N THR A 210 4.07 -7.16 -8.56
CA THR A 210 5.50 -7.47 -8.51
C THR A 210 5.92 -7.68 -7.07
N VAL A 211 6.59 -8.80 -6.78
CA VAL A 211 7.27 -9.00 -5.49
C VAL A 211 8.68 -8.44 -5.61
N GLU A 212 8.90 -7.33 -4.96
CA GLU A 212 10.18 -6.62 -4.94
C GLU A 212 11.22 -7.38 -4.09
N LYS A 213 12.51 -7.10 -4.29
CA LYS A 213 13.60 -7.80 -3.57
C LYS A 213 13.56 -7.67 -2.04
N ASN A 214 12.90 -6.63 -1.53
CA ASN A 214 12.68 -6.43 -0.10
C ASN A 214 11.42 -7.18 0.41
N GLY A 215 10.76 -7.94 -0.46
CA GLY A 215 9.54 -8.68 -0.20
C GLY A 215 8.25 -7.86 -0.28
N ASP A 216 8.32 -6.58 -0.66
CA ASP A 216 7.12 -5.75 -0.87
C ASP A 216 6.34 -6.15 -2.11
N LEU A 217 5.04 -5.85 -2.07
CA LEU A 217 4.13 -6.10 -3.18
C LEU A 217 3.76 -4.78 -3.85
N SER A 218 4.31 -4.57 -5.06
CA SER A 218 3.88 -3.52 -5.97
C SER A 218 2.64 -3.98 -6.76
N GLY A 219 1.82 -3.04 -7.24
CA GLY A 219 0.63 -3.34 -8.05
C GLY A 219 -0.70 -3.39 -7.28
N GLY A 220 -0.66 -3.19 -5.96
CA GLY A 220 -1.83 -3.01 -5.11
C GLY A 220 -1.89 -4.02 -3.98
N VAL A 221 -3.10 -4.48 -3.66
CA VAL A 221 -3.29 -5.51 -2.62
C VAL A 221 -3.77 -6.81 -3.22
N LEU A 222 -3.18 -7.91 -2.76
CA LEU A 222 -3.65 -9.25 -3.11
C LEU A 222 -5.02 -9.48 -2.44
N ASN A 223 -6.04 -9.85 -3.21
CA ASN A 223 -7.33 -10.23 -2.63
C ASN A 223 -7.22 -11.59 -1.95
N HIS A 224 -7.83 -11.72 -0.77
CA HIS A 224 -8.08 -13.00 -0.13
C HIS A 224 -9.02 -13.86 -0.98
N TYR A 225 -10.05 -13.27 -1.58
CA TYR A 225 -11.06 -14.03 -2.33
C TYR A 225 -10.62 -14.25 -3.78
N LEU A 226 -10.22 -15.48 -4.11
CA LEU A 226 -10.00 -15.91 -5.50
C LEU A 226 -11.30 -16.52 -6.06
N HIS A 227 -12.06 -15.69 -6.78
CA HIS A 227 -13.39 -16.01 -7.29
C HIS A 227 -13.38 -16.98 -8.48
N GLY A 228 -14.34 -17.89 -8.49
CA GLY A 228 -14.58 -18.85 -9.57
C GLY A 228 -15.70 -18.44 -10.54
N SER A 229 -16.18 -19.43 -11.28
CA SER A 229 -17.13 -19.26 -12.38
C SER A 229 -18.52 -18.75 -11.99
N SER A 230 -18.95 -18.87 -10.74
CA SER A 230 -20.23 -18.35 -10.25
C SER A 230 -20.21 -16.84 -10.01
N LYS A 231 -19.02 -16.24 -9.86
CA LYS A 231 -18.82 -14.82 -9.54
C LYS A 231 -18.10 -14.08 -10.67
N LYS A 232 -18.43 -14.40 -11.94
CA LYS A 232 -17.70 -13.92 -13.14
C LYS A 232 -17.43 -12.41 -13.18
N LYS A 233 -18.36 -11.60 -12.67
CA LYS A 233 -18.26 -10.13 -12.72
C LYS A 233 -17.14 -9.56 -11.86
N ILE A 234 -16.74 -10.26 -10.80
CA ILE A 234 -15.75 -9.81 -9.82
C ILE A 234 -14.54 -10.77 -9.78
N ARG A 235 -14.37 -11.54 -10.85
CA ARG A 235 -13.33 -12.56 -10.95
C ARG A 235 -12.02 -11.92 -11.39
N VAL A 236 -11.02 -12.01 -10.53
CA VAL A 236 -9.65 -11.57 -10.77
C VAL A 236 -8.72 -12.77 -10.67
N GLU A 237 -7.84 -12.94 -11.64
CA GLU A 237 -6.79 -13.96 -11.64
C GLU A 237 -5.45 -13.24 -11.44
N PRO A 238 -4.90 -13.20 -10.21
CA PRO A 238 -3.69 -12.46 -9.94
C PRO A 238 -2.49 -13.07 -10.66
N VAL A 239 -1.69 -12.20 -11.25
CA VAL A 239 -0.42 -12.47 -11.90
C VAL A 239 0.67 -11.80 -11.05
N ILE A 240 1.66 -12.58 -10.66
CA ILE A 240 2.74 -12.17 -9.78
C ILE A 240 4.06 -12.32 -10.54
N HIS A 241 4.73 -11.20 -10.74
CA HIS A 241 6.10 -11.13 -11.25
C HIS A 241 7.08 -11.17 -10.07
N THR A 242 8.13 -11.96 -10.20
CA THR A 242 9.15 -12.11 -9.14
C THR A 242 10.50 -12.49 -9.75
N ASP A 243 11.59 -12.15 -9.06
CA ASP A 243 12.96 -12.54 -9.41
C ASP A 243 13.57 -13.29 -8.20
N TYR A 244 13.57 -14.62 -8.26
CA TYR A 244 14.11 -15.47 -7.20
C TYR A 244 15.64 -15.42 -7.22
N PRO A 245 16.32 -15.00 -6.13
CA PRO A 245 17.77 -14.90 -6.12
C PRO A 245 18.48 -16.26 -6.06
N VAL A 246 17.78 -17.26 -5.53
CA VAL A 246 18.16 -18.67 -5.43
C VAL A 246 16.93 -19.55 -5.70
N ASP A 247 17.14 -20.85 -5.93
CA ASP A 247 16.02 -21.79 -6.03
C ASP A 247 15.19 -21.75 -4.73
N GLY A 248 13.87 -21.62 -4.87
CA GLY A 248 12.97 -21.49 -3.73
C GLY A 248 11.61 -22.11 -3.98
N LYS A 249 10.64 -21.71 -3.17
CA LYS A 249 9.25 -22.17 -3.28
C LYS A 249 8.28 -20.99 -3.29
N PHE A 250 7.20 -21.15 -4.04
CA PHE A 250 6.01 -20.34 -3.99
C PHE A 250 4.91 -21.12 -3.27
N ILE A 251 4.53 -20.67 -2.09
CA ILE A 251 3.64 -21.42 -1.18
C ILE A 251 2.34 -20.65 -1.00
N ILE A 252 1.23 -21.25 -1.44
CA ILE A 252 -0.12 -20.69 -1.28
C ILE A 252 -0.79 -21.30 -0.05
N TYR A 253 -1.07 -20.50 0.96
CA TYR A 253 -1.83 -20.94 2.13
C TYR A 253 -3.33 -20.79 1.90
N VAL A 254 -4.02 -21.93 1.85
CA VAL A 254 -5.45 -22.00 1.59
C VAL A 254 -6.27 -21.84 2.87
N GLY A 255 -7.12 -20.83 2.89
CA GLY A 255 -8.06 -20.52 3.96
C GLY A 255 -9.38 -21.28 3.83
N ILE A 256 -10.46 -20.52 3.64
CA ILE A 256 -11.81 -21.05 3.47
C ILE A 256 -12.07 -21.33 1.98
N VAL A 257 -12.77 -22.42 1.68
CA VAL A 257 -13.29 -22.75 0.35
C VAL A 257 -14.81 -22.74 0.43
N SER A 258 -15.46 -21.94 -0.41
CA SER A 258 -16.92 -21.84 -0.49
C SER A 258 -17.42 -22.65 -1.69
N GLN A 259 -18.41 -23.53 -1.49
CA GLN A 259 -19.09 -24.33 -2.53
C GLN A 259 -18.20 -25.00 -3.60
N GLY A 260 -16.95 -25.27 -3.25
CA GLY A 260 -15.94 -25.87 -4.11
C GLY A 260 -15.21 -24.88 -5.01
N ALA A 261 -13.93 -25.14 -5.21
CA ALA A 261 -13.01 -24.39 -6.04
C ALA A 261 -12.04 -25.35 -6.77
N HIS A 262 -11.44 -24.87 -7.84
CA HIS A 262 -10.39 -25.60 -8.56
C HIS A 262 -9.22 -24.66 -8.78
N LEU A 263 -8.14 -24.85 -8.02
CA LEU A 263 -6.97 -23.99 -8.02
C LEU A 263 -6.01 -24.44 -9.13
N VAL A 264 -5.72 -23.52 -10.04
CA VAL A 264 -4.72 -23.69 -11.11
C VAL A 264 -3.62 -22.65 -10.89
N VAL A 265 -2.36 -23.09 -10.96
CA VAL A 265 -1.22 -22.18 -10.98
C VAL A 265 -0.37 -22.47 -12.19
N THR A 266 -0.04 -21.41 -12.94
CA THR A 266 0.92 -21.49 -14.04
C THR A 266 2.17 -20.70 -13.70
N VAL A 267 3.34 -21.25 -14.01
CA VAL A 267 4.65 -20.58 -13.92
C VAL A 267 5.19 -20.46 -15.34
N ASP A 268 5.45 -19.23 -15.78
CA ASP A 268 5.92 -18.91 -17.13
C ASP A 268 5.05 -19.49 -18.25
N GLY A 269 3.74 -19.59 -17.99
CA GLY A 269 2.74 -20.13 -18.90
C GLY A 269 2.53 -21.64 -18.81
N GLU A 270 3.35 -22.38 -18.06
CA GLU A 270 3.19 -23.83 -17.84
C GLU A 270 2.37 -24.11 -16.59
N GLU A 271 1.37 -25.01 -16.69
CA GLU A 271 0.58 -25.46 -15.54
C GLU A 271 1.44 -26.34 -14.61
N VAL A 272 1.66 -25.89 -13.39
CA VAL A 272 2.46 -26.59 -12.38
C VAL A 272 1.63 -27.08 -11.19
N LEU A 273 0.40 -26.57 -11.04
CA LEU A 273 -0.57 -27.00 -10.05
C LEU A 273 -1.97 -26.99 -10.67
N SER A 274 -2.72 -28.06 -10.44
CA SER A 274 -4.13 -28.20 -10.79
C SER A 274 -4.80 -29.09 -9.76
N LYS A 275 -5.66 -28.51 -8.92
CA LYS A 275 -6.18 -29.20 -7.72
C LYS A 275 -7.60 -28.78 -7.36
N ASP A 276 -8.45 -29.78 -7.15
CA ASP A 276 -9.80 -29.60 -6.63
C ASP A 276 -9.81 -29.38 -5.11
N PHE A 277 -10.54 -28.36 -4.69
CA PHE A 277 -10.92 -28.11 -3.32
C PHE A 277 -12.43 -28.23 -3.20
N LYS A 278 -12.90 -29.26 -2.48
CA LYS A 278 -14.33 -29.54 -2.30
C LYS A 278 -14.88 -28.78 -1.09
N ALA A 279 -16.19 -28.62 -1.03
CA ALA A 279 -16.88 -28.15 0.16
C ALA A 279 -18.07 -29.06 0.44
N GLY A 280 -18.32 -29.37 1.72
CA GLY A 280 -19.35 -30.31 2.13
C GLY A 280 -19.54 -30.37 3.65
N PRO A 281 -20.39 -31.29 4.15
CA PRO A 281 -20.68 -31.42 5.57
C PRO A 281 -19.44 -31.69 6.45
N PRO A 282 -19.48 -31.35 7.75
CA PRO A 282 -18.40 -31.72 8.68
C PRO A 282 -18.07 -33.22 8.64
N GLY A 283 -16.78 -33.57 8.57
CA GLY A 283 -16.32 -34.97 8.57
C GLY A 283 -16.30 -35.69 7.22
N GLU A 284 -16.82 -35.08 6.15
CA GLU A 284 -16.88 -35.71 4.81
C GLU A 284 -15.74 -35.33 3.86
N GLY A 285 -14.76 -34.56 4.34
CA GLY A 285 -13.65 -34.11 3.50
C GLY A 285 -12.41 -33.71 4.30
N PRO A 286 -11.35 -33.27 3.59
CA PRO A 286 -10.03 -33.02 4.18
C PRO A 286 -9.94 -31.68 4.94
N TRP A 287 -11.03 -30.90 4.99
CA TRP A 287 -11.08 -29.63 5.73
C TRP A 287 -11.09 -29.87 7.23
N LYS A 288 -10.52 -28.93 7.99
CA LYS A 288 -10.52 -28.95 9.46
C LYS A 288 -11.92 -28.72 10.00
N ASN A 289 -12.61 -27.70 9.47
CA ASN A 289 -13.94 -27.29 9.90
C ASN A 289 -14.83 -27.02 8.68
N SER A 290 -16.14 -27.22 8.83
CA SER A 290 -17.14 -26.86 7.82
C SER A 290 -18.34 -26.18 8.46
N PHE A 291 -18.88 -25.18 7.76
CA PHE A 291 -19.99 -24.36 8.22
C PHE A 291 -21.02 -24.21 7.11
N GLN A 292 -22.31 -24.23 7.47
CA GLN A 292 -23.36 -23.79 6.56
C GLN A 292 -23.52 -22.27 6.62
N ARG A 293 -23.74 -21.66 5.46
CA ARG A 293 -24.06 -20.23 5.29
C ARG A 293 -25.25 -20.08 4.37
N ASP A 294 -26.01 -19.01 4.57
CA ASP A 294 -26.99 -18.56 3.59
C ASP A 294 -26.26 -17.82 2.45
N ASP A 295 -26.62 -18.13 1.21
CA ASP A 295 -26.20 -17.38 0.02
C ASP A 295 -27.41 -17.14 -0.88
N ILE A 296 -27.26 -16.31 -1.90
CA ILE A 296 -28.29 -16.00 -2.89
C ILE A 296 -27.82 -16.47 -4.26
N GLU A 297 -28.54 -17.43 -4.84
CA GLU A 297 -28.33 -17.91 -6.20
C GLU A 297 -29.62 -17.69 -7.00
N ASN A 298 -29.54 -16.95 -8.12
CA ASN A 298 -30.69 -16.59 -8.95
C ASN A 298 -31.88 -15.98 -8.18
N GLY A 299 -31.57 -15.10 -7.20
CA GLY A 299 -32.57 -14.42 -6.38
C GLY A 299 -33.23 -15.29 -5.30
N LYS A 300 -32.78 -16.54 -5.12
CA LYS A 300 -33.28 -17.45 -4.08
C LYS A 300 -32.23 -17.70 -3.01
N LYS A 301 -32.66 -17.72 -1.75
CA LYS A 301 -31.81 -18.13 -0.63
C LYS A 301 -31.50 -19.62 -0.76
N ILE A 302 -30.22 -19.95 -0.68
CA ILE A 302 -29.70 -21.32 -0.67
C ILE A 302 -28.79 -21.50 0.54
N LYS A 303 -28.60 -22.76 0.94
CA LYS A 303 -27.55 -23.12 1.90
C LYS A 303 -26.31 -23.59 1.16
N ILE A 304 -25.18 -22.99 1.51
CA ILE A 304 -23.86 -23.34 0.98
C ILE A 304 -22.96 -23.84 2.10
N TYR A 305 -21.96 -24.65 1.76
CA TYR A 305 -20.89 -25.02 2.66
C TYR A 305 -19.67 -24.14 2.45
N GLN A 306 -19.09 -23.68 3.55
CA GLN A 306 -17.79 -23.05 3.62
C GLN A 306 -16.88 -23.89 4.51
N CYS A 307 -15.76 -24.33 3.96
CA CYS A 307 -14.87 -25.30 4.58
C CYS A 307 -13.49 -24.68 4.81
N TYR A 308 -13.02 -24.63 6.06
CA TYR A 308 -11.68 -24.16 6.40
C TYR A 308 -10.67 -25.29 6.22
N TYR A 309 -9.79 -25.15 5.24
CA TYR A 309 -8.73 -26.13 4.96
C TYR A 309 -7.52 -25.91 5.88
N GLY A 310 -6.95 -24.70 5.86
CA GLY A 310 -5.72 -24.41 6.59
C GLY A 310 -4.55 -25.31 6.14
N THR A 311 -4.49 -25.60 4.84
CA THR A 311 -3.42 -26.34 4.14
C THR A 311 -2.55 -25.36 3.35
N ALA A 312 -1.44 -25.85 2.79
CA ALA A 312 -0.58 -25.08 1.90
C ALA A 312 -0.27 -25.90 0.64
N GLU A 313 -0.22 -25.23 -0.51
CA GLU A 313 0.24 -25.80 -1.77
C GLU A 313 1.62 -25.22 -2.08
N GLU A 314 2.61 -26.09 -2.23
CA GLU A 314 4.01 -25.72 -2.48
C GLU A 314 4.39 -25.95 -3.94
N ILE A 315 4.92 -24.92 -4.59
CA ILE A 315 5.39 -24.96 -5.97
C ILE A 315 6.88 -24.61 -5.96
N LYS A 316 7.71 -25.45 -6.57
CA LYS A 316 9.15 -25.16 -6.70
C LYS A 316 9.37 -24.12 -7.78
N ILE A 317 10.15 -23.09 -7.47
CA ILE A 317 10.50 -22.03 -8.41
C ILE A 317 12.03 -21.97 -8.53
N PRO A 318 12.60 -22.18 -9.72
CA PRO A 318 14.03 -22.00 -9.93
C PRO A 318 14.50 -20.57 -9.67
N LYS A 319 15.81 -20.38 -9.53
CA LYS A 319 16.42 -19.06 -9.57
C LYS A 319 16.08 -18.34 -10.87
N GLY A 320 15.73 -17.06 -10.75
CA GLY A 320 15.54 -16.13 -11.86
C GLY A 320 14.16 -15.49 -11.89
N ARG A 321 13.86 -14.84 -13.02
CA ARG A 321 12.60 -14.12 -13.23
C ARG A 321 11.50 -15.08 -13.65
N HIS A 322 10.35 -14.96 -12.97
CA HIS A 322 9.18 -15.79 -13.21
C HIS A 322 7.90 -14.95 -13.21
N THR A 323 6.94 -15.39 -14.03
CA THR A 323 5.56 -14.90 -14.02
C THR A 323 4.64 -16.01 -13.53
N ILE A 324 3.99 -15.78 -12.39
CA ILE A 324 3.16 -16.79 -11.71
C ILE A 324 1.70 -16.31 -11.74
N LYS A 325 0.84 -17.04 -12.46
CA LYS A 325 -0.59 -16.73 -12.50
C LYS A 325 -1.37 -17.73 -11.65
N ILE A 326 -2.25 -17.22 -10.80
CA ILE A 326 -3.11 -18.02 -9.91
C ILE A 326 -4.55 -17.86 -10.38
N SER A 327 -5.24 -18.97 -10.61
CA SER A 327 -6.60 -18.98 -11.13
C SER A 327 -7.48 -19.93 -10.34
N ASN A 328 -8.75 -19.56 -10.14
CA ASN A 328 -9.78 -20.49 -9.68
C ASN A 328 -10.73 -20.77 -10.85
N THR A 329 -10.65 -21.94 -11.44
CA THR A 329 -11.53 -22.38 -12.54
C THR A 329 -12.77 -23.13 -12.04
N GLY A 330 -12.91 -23.29 -10.72
CA GLY A 330 -14.01 -23.97 -10.07
C GLY A 330 -15.28 -23.13 -9.94
N LYS A 331 -16.19 -23.59 -9.07
CA LYS A 331 -17.54 -23.01 -8.95
C LYS A 331 -17.52 -21.65 -8.26
N ASP A 332 -17.22 -21.63 -6.97
CA ASP A 332 -17.34 -20.43 -6.14
C ASP A 332 -15.94 -19.93 -5.74
N TRP A 333 -15.64 -19.53 -4.51
CA TRP A 333 -14.35 -18.91 -4.18
C TRP A 333 -13.45 -19.76 -3.28
N ILE A 334 -12.14 -19.52 -3.40
CA ILE A 334 -11.09 -20.07 -2.52
C ILE A 334 -10.31 -18.93 -1.88
N GLY A 335 -10.06 -19.04 -0.58
CA GLY A 335 -9.35 -18.04 0.22
C GLY A 335 -7.84 -18.19 0.09
N LEU A 336 -7.18 -17.19 -0.51
CA LEU A 336 -5.73 -16.98 -0.50
C LEU A 336 -5.35 -16.26 0.79
N LYS A 337 -5.10 -17.01 1.88
CA LYS A 337 -4.80 -16.40 3.18
C LYS A 337 -3.49 -15.62 3.14
N ARG A 338 -2.45 -16.25 2.60
CA ARG A 338 -1.15 -15.64 2.34
C ARG A 338 -0.38 -16.46 1.31
N ILE A 339 0.58 -15.82 0.68
CA ILE A 339 1.56 -16.42 -0.22
C ILE A 339 2.94 -16.21 0.40
N VAL A 340 3.78 -17.24 0.38
CA VAL A 340 5.17 -17.16 0.81
C VAL A 340 6.08 -17.44 -0.36
N LEU A 341 7.05 -16.56 -0.59
CA LEU A 341 8.18 -16.80 -1.48
C LEU A 341 9.38 -17.09 -0.59
N THR A 342 9.85 -18.35 -0.57
CA THR A 342 10.98 -18.72 0.29
C THR A 342 12.28 -18.17 -0.27
N ASP A 343 13.22 -17.88 0.63
CA ASP A 343 14.59 -17.47 0.25
C ASP A 343 14.63 -16.30 -0.75
N HIS A 344 13.68 -15.36 -0.61
CA HIS A 344 13.46 -14.29 -1.57
C HIS A 344 14.16 -12.99 -1.19
N LYS A 345 14.10 -12.61 0.09
CA LYS A 345 14.68 -11.37 0.60
C LYS A 345 16.13 -11.60 0.99
N GLY A 346 17.05 -10.98 0.26
CA GLY A 346 18.48 -11.02 0.59
C GLY A 346 18.81 -10.15 1.80
N SER A 347 19.82 -10.55 2.58
CA SER A 347 20.37 -9.76 3.68
C SER A 347 21.08 -8.49 3.22
N ASP A 348 21.26 -8.32 1.90
CA ASP A 348 21.72 -7.10 1.24
C ASP A 348 20.59 -6.08 1.01
N VAL A 349 19.40 -6.35 1.54
CA VAL A 349 18.25 -5.45 1.49
C VAL A 349 17.81 -5.13 2.92
N ALA A 350 17.78 -3.84 3.25
CA ALA A 350 17.43 -3.39 4.59
C ALA A 350 15.93 -3.61 4.86
N ASN A 351 15.56 -3.79 6.14
CA ASN A 351 14.16 -3.79 6.58
C ASN A 351 13.57 -2.36 6.58
N ALA A 352 13.68 -1.67 5.45
CA ALA A 352 13.19 -0.32 5.26
C ALA A 352 12.29 -0.24 4.02
N ARG A 353 11.30 0.66 4.08
CA ARG A 353 10.51 1.08 2.93
C ARG A 353 10.87 2.49 2.52
N MET A 354 10.52 2.87 1.30
CA MET A 354 10.76 4.21 0.79
C MET A 354 9.57 4.71 -0.02
N ALA A 355 9.22 5.98 0.17
CA ALA A 355 8.31 6.73 -0.69
C ALA A 355 9.06 7.95 -1.23
N GLY A 356 8.86 8.30 -2.50
CA GLY A 356 9.56 9.42 -3.09
C GLY A 356 8.92 10.01 -4.34
N LEU A 357 9.06 11.33 -4.46
CA LEU A 357 8.54 12.14 -5.55
C LEU A 357 9.63 13.03 -6.13
N ILE A 358 9.58 13.23 -7.44
CA ILE A 358 10.32 14.30 -8.12
C ILE A 358 9.32 15.42 -8.41
N VAL A 359 9.59 16.61 -7.86
CA VAL A 359 8.79 17.82 -7.97
C VAL A 359 9.66 18.94 -8.52
N GLY A 360 9.53 19.19 -9.83
CA GLY A 360 10.36 20.19 -10.50
C GLY A 360 11.85 19.83 -10.47
N LYS A 361 12.63 20.51 -9.62
CA LYS A 361 14.07 20.26 -9.39
C LYS A 361 14.37 19.50 -8.10
N ASP A 362 13.36 19.32 -7.27
CA ASP A 362 13.45 18.65 -5.98
C ASP A 362 13.15 17.17 -6.15
N MET A 363 13.99 16.32 -5.57
CA MET A 363 13.69 14.91 -5.38
C MET A 363 13.57 14.67 -3.88
N LEU A 364 12.38 14.25 -3.44
CA LEU A 364 12.01 14.13 -2.03
C LEU A 364 11.82 12.66 -1.70
N PHE A 365 12.45 12.19 -0.62
CA PHE A 365 12.35 10.81 -0.17
C PHE A 365 12.10 10.74 1.32
N TRP A 366 11.29 9.78 1.72
CA TRP A 366 11.14 9.34 3.09
C TRP A 366 11.46 7.85 3.16
N ILE A 367 12.32 7.50 4.10
CA ILE A 367 12.79 6.14 4.33
C ILE A 367 12.43 5.77 5.76
N GLN A 368 11.72 4.66 5.94
CA GLN A 368 11.22 4.23 7.24
C GLN A 368 11.61 2.78 7.51
N ASP A 369 12.12 2.52 8.72
CA ASP A 369 12.30 1.17 9.25
C ASP A 369 10.91 0.57 9.43
N LYS A 370 10.65 -0.55 8.75
CA LYS A 370 9.32 -1.20 8.76
C LYS A 370 8.96 -1.70 10.16
N ALA A 371 9.95 -1.92 11.03
CA ALA A 371 9.75 -2.25 12.43
C ALA A 371 9.27 -1.05 13.28
N TYR A 372 9.41 0.20 12.81
CA TYR A 372 8.85 1.39 13.47
C TYR A 372 7.37 1.58 13.14
N ASN A 373 6.55 0.66 13.67
CA ASN A 373 5.08 0.71 13.59
C ASN A 373 4.48 0.63 15.01
N TRP A 374 3.21 0.99 15.15
CA TRP A 374 2.56 1.06 16.47
C TRP A 374 2.49 -0.32 17.16
N GLN A 375 2.29 -1.41 16.42
CA GLN A 375 2.24 -2.76 16.99
C GLN A 375 3.56 -3.09 17.70
N ASN A 376 4.69 -2.85 17.06
CA ASN A 376 5.99 -3.16 17.63
C ASN A 376 6.35 -2.19 18.78
N VAL A 377 6.24 -0.88 18.55
CA VAL A 377 6.82 0.09 19.50
C VAL A 377 5.86 0.55 20.59
N VAL A 378 4.54 0.44 20.37
CA VAL A 378 3.52 0.83 21.36
C VAL A 378 3.01 -0.40 22.08
N LYS A 379 2.62 -1.45 21.35
CA LYS A 379 2.01 -2.66 21.93
C LYS A 379 3.06 -3.65 22.45
N GLU A 380 4.13 -3.89 21.70
CA GLU A 380 5.19 -4.84 22.10
C GLU A 380 6.36 -4.16 22.83
N GLU A 381 6.40 -2.82 22.84
CA GLU A 381 7.51 -2.03 23.41
C GLU A 381 8.89 -2.46 22.90
N ALA A 382 8.95 -2.92 21.64
CA ALA A 382 10.16 -3.41 21.02
C ALA A 382 11.24 -2.32 20.95
N GLU A 383 12.48 -2.69 21.29
CA GLU A 383 13.65 -1.86 21.06
C GLU A 383 14.05 -1.95 19.59
N LEU A 384 14.23 -0.79 18.94
CA LEU A 384 14.63 -0.73 17.55
C LEU A 384 16.14 -0.61 17.43
N MET A 385 16.72 -1.52 16.66
CA MET A 385 18.13 -1.48 16.31
C MET A 385 18.33 -0.54 15.12
N PRO A 386 19.33 0.36 15.13
CA PRO A 386 19.60 1.21 13.99
C PRO A 386 19.89 0.39 12.72
N ILE A 387 19.27 0.80 11.61
CA ILE A 387 19.63 0.37 10.26
C ILE A 387 20.89 1.14 9.87
N LYS A 388 21.92 0.43 9.39
CA LYS A 388 23.26 0.99 9.15
C LYS A 388 23.83 0.57 7.80
N ASN A 389 24.79 1.35 7.30
CA ASN A 389 25.53 1.05 6.07
C ASN A 389 24.60 0.81 4.87
N THR A 390 23.60 1.68 4.71
CA THR A 390 22.58 1.52 3.68
C THR A 390 22.71 2.54 2.56
N TYR A 391 22.20 2.19 1.39
CA TYR A 391 22.17 3.06 0.23
C TYR A 391 20.95 2.73 -0.65
N PHE A 392 20.58 3.62 -1.54
CA PHE A 392 19.64 3.31 -2.63
C PHE A 392 20.12 3.91 -3.94
N HIS A 393 19.51 3.44 -5.03
CA HIS A 393 19.76 3.94 -6.36
C HIS A 393 18.53 4.64 -6.91
N LEU A 394 18.77 5.74 -7.60
CA LEU A 394 17.80 6.37 -8.49
C LEU A 394 18.19 6.08 -9.93
N SER A 395 17.20 5.75 -10.74
CA SER A 395 17.33 5.54 -12.18
C SER A 395 16.74 6.73 -12.94
N ASP A 396 17.08 6.83 -14.22
CA ASP A 396 16.61 7.90 -15.13
C ASP A 396 16.94 9.32 -14.63
N ILE A 397 18.11 9.46 -13.99
CA ILE A 397 18.61 10.72 -13.45
C ILE A 397 19.63 11.33 -14.41
N GLU A 398 19.47 12.62 -14.72
CA GLU A 398 20.42 13.32 -15.59
C GLU A 398 21.82 13.38 -14.96
N ASP A 399 22.86 13.05 -15.73
CA ASP A 399 24.24 13.04 -15.23
C ASP A 399 24.68 14.40 -14.65
N GLY A 400 25.61 14.35 -13.69
CA GLY A 400 26.21 15.51 -13.03
C GLY A 400 26.07 15.52 -11.51
N GLY A 401 26.48 16.64 -10.90
CA GLY A 401 26.52 16.80 -9.45
C GLY A 401 25.16 17.13 -8.81
N TYR A 402 24.91 16.51 -7.66
CA TYR A 402 23.72 16.69 -6.83
C TYR A 402 24.09 17.02 -5.40
N ALA A 403 23.34 17.94 -4.79
CA ALA A 403 23.37 18.19 -3.35
C ALA A 403 22.30 17.36 -2.67
N ILE A 404 22.63 16.81 -1.51
CA ILE A 404 21.72 16.05 -0.65
C ILE A 404 21.61 16.77 0.69
N GLN A 405 20.39 16.91 1.18
CA GLN A 405 20.08 17.29 2.56
C GLN A 405 19.35 16.14 3.23
N TRP A 406 19.85 15.69 4.37
CA TRP A 406 19.18 14.70 5.22
C TRP A 406 18.47 15.41 6.36
N TRP A 407 17.28 14.93 6.72
CA TRP A 407 16.36 15.59 7.64
C TRP A 407 15.94 14.66 8.77
N ASP A 408 15.87 15.22 9.98
CA ASP A 408 15.14 14.64 11.12
C ASP A 408 13.65 14.85 10.89
N THR A 409 12.92 13.76 10.66
CA THR A 409 11.49 13.76 10.32
C THR A 409 10.59 14.20 11.47
N PHE A 410 11.07 14.09 12.72
CA PHE A 410 10.33 14.51 13.91
C PHE A 410 10.53 15.99 14.22
N LYS A 411 11.71 16.53 13.93
CA LYS A 411 12.01 17.94 14.19
C LYS A 411 11.75 18.86 13.00
N GLY A 412 11.79 18.33 11.78
CA GLY A 412 11.75 19.15 10.57
C GLY A 412 13.05 19.94 10.38
N GLU A 413 14.20 19.34 10.70
CA GLU A 413 15.50 20.01 10.67
C GLU A 413 16.51 19.23 9.82
N VAL A 414 17.37 19.94 9.10
CA VAL A 414 18.49 19.34 8.36
C VAL A 414 19.54 18.83 9.36
N ILE A 415 19.82 17.53 9.33
CA ILE A 415 20.82 16.88 10.17
C ILE A 415 22.18 16.71 9.49
N SER A 416 22.21 16.61 8.16
CA SER A 416 23.46 16.57 7.41
C SER A 416 23.28 17.03 5.96
N ARG A 417 24.40 17.43 5.35
CA ARG A 417 24.47 17.82 3.94
C ARG A 417 25.57 17.01 3.27
N GLY A 418 25.33 16.62 2.02
CA GLY A 418 26.27 15.85 1.22
C GLY A 418 26.21 16.24 -0.24
N LYS A 419 27.15 15.67 -1.01
CA LYS A 419 27.15 15.74 -2.47
C LYS A 419 27.27 14.33 -3.01
N THR A 420 26.65 14.09 -4.15
CA THR A 420 26.77 12.84 -4.92
C THR A 420 26.76 13.18 -6.41
N GLU A 421 27.08 12.21 -7.26
CA GLU A 421 27.15 12.40 -8.70
C GLU A 421 26.36 11.29 -9.41
N ALA A 422 25.54 11.70 -10.39
CA ALA A 422 24.86 10.77 -11.28
C ALA A 422 25.77 10.49 -12.48
N VAL A 423 25.93 9.20 -12.79
CA VAL A 423 26.76 8.72 -13.89
C VAL A 423 25.98 7.66 -14.66
N ASN A 424 25.88 7.82 -15.99
CA ASN A 424 25.14 6.92 -16.87
C ASN A 424 23.67 6.75 -16.47
N GLY A 425 22.98 7.84 -16.10
CA GLY A 425 21.56 7.79 -15.77
C GLY A 425 21.25 7.31 -14.34
N LYS A 426 22.28 7.03 -13.52
CA LYS A 426 22.14 6.41 -12.20
C LYS A 426 22.77 7.27 -11.11
N LEU A 427 22.01 7.56 -10.06
CA LEU A 427 22.50 8.22 -8.84
C LEU A 427 22.52 7.23 -7.67
N THR A 428 23.64 7.14 -6.96
CA THR A 428 23.73 6.36 -5.72
C THR A 428 23.70 7.30 -4.52
N VAL A 429 22.83 7.00 -3.56
CA VAL A 429 22.58 7.83 -2.38
C VAL A 429 22.88 6.99 -1.15
N GLU A 430 23.95 7.36 -0.43
CA GLU A 430 24.30 6.77 0.87
C GLU A 430 23.36 7.31 1.95
N VAL A 431 22.74 6.40 2.69
CA VAL A 431 21.75 6.72 3.72
C VAL A 431 22.42 6.70 5.10
N PRO A 432 22.37 7.80 5.87
CA PRO A 432 22.86 7.83 7.25
C PRO A 432 22.16 6.80 8.12
N ASP A 433 22.85 6.32 9.16
CA ASP A 433 22.24 5.42 10.15
C ASP A 433 20.96 6.03 10.75
N PHE A 434 19.90 5.24 10.85
CA PHE A 434 18.60 5.67 11.40
C PHE A 434 17.90 4.52 12.14
N SER A 435 17.03 4.84 13.10
CA SER A 435 16.33 3.85 13.94
C SER A 435 14.81 3.89 13.85
N LYS A 436 14.25 4.88 13.18
CA LYS A 436 12.80 5.03 12.99
C LYS A 436 12.55 5.29 11.52
N ASP A 437 12.92 6.48 11.09
CA ASP A 437 12.81 6.95 9.73
C ASP A 437 13.74 8.15 9.55
N ILE A 438 13.92 8.54 8.29
CA ILE A 438 14.74 9.66 7.87
C ILE A 438 14.20 10.16 6.53
N ALA A 439 14.38 11.44 6.23
CA ALA A 439 14.02 11.99 4.92
C ALA A 439 15.22 12.64 4.23
N CYS A 440 15.21 12.66 2.90
CA CYS A 440 16.16 13.45 2.14
C CYS A 440 15.53 14.27 1.03
N ARG A 441 16.19 15.39 0.77
CA ARG A 441 15.92 16.29 -0.35
C ARG A 441 17.18 16.36 -1.20
N ILE A 442 17.04 16.00 -2.47
CA ILE A 442 18.14 15.97 -3.44
C ILE A 442 17.85 16.99 -4.54
N LYS A 443 18.86 17.77 -4.91
CA LYS A 443 18.74 18.78 -5.97
C LYS A 443 19.95 18.77 -6.88
N LYS A 444 19.70 18.97 -8.18
CA LYS A 444 20.76 19.10 -9.18
C LYS A 444 21.44 20.47 -9.07
N GLY A 445 22.78 20.48 -9.08
CA GLY A 445 23.58 21.67 -9.35
C GLY A 445 23.56 22.80 -8.31
N GLU A 446 23.07 22.57 -7.09
CA GLU A 446 23.26 23.54 -5.99
C GLU A 446 24.62 23.27 -5.32
N GLU A 447 25.60 24.17 -5.51
CA GLU A 447 26.64 24.35 -4.49
C GLU A 447 25.96 24.95 -3.25
N SER A 448 26.21 24.31 -2.12
CA SER A 448 25.67 24.62 -0.78
C SER A 448 25.56 26.10 -0.45
#